data_AF-A0A1Y2MPQ0-F1
#
_entry.id   AF-A0A1Y2MPQ0-F1
#
_cell.length_a   1.000
_cell.length_b   1.000
_cell.length_c   1.000
_cell.angle_alpha   90.00
_cell.angle_beta   90.00
_cell.angle_gamma   90.00
#
_symmetry.space_group_name_H-M   'P 1'
#
loop_
_entity.id
_entity.type
_entity.pdbx_description
1 polymer ?
#
loop_
_entity_poly.entity_id
_entity_poly.type
_entity_poly.pdbx_seq_one_letter_code
_entity_poly.pdbx_strand_id
1 'polypeptide(L)'
;MLDPGRVDLAALADALDDRSPEVSWYLDPGSGAVAQLPGGDAAVPADWVLIEPVTSRESYRDMSEFTAGVQHRRAGALLDRAIDGRGAFRRFKNTLFEFPEVRDQWYRFRDARSRRRAVDWLAAAGLISEADAERVRVRHPDPDPSNEDVPAAVADDLVAHYGPRLRQVLLFGSWASGEGSVESAIDLLVVLDDEQGPVDPWQELRAMDDLLWLHTRRSGLTISALPVGQQELARPGDPTVIRARAEAVRVR
;
A
#
# COMPACT_ATOMS: atom_id res chain seq x y z
N MET A 1 28.93 3.59 10.96
CA MET A 1 27.64 3.48 10.28
C MET A 1 26.96 2.21 10.75
N LEU A 2 25.72 2.34 11.17
CA LEU A 2 24.80 1.24 11.47
C LEU A 2 24.48 0.45 10.19
N ASP A 3 24.29 -0.85 10.36
CA ASP A 3 23.62 -1.69 9.37
C ASP A 3 22.10 -1.43 9.49
N PRO A 4 21.40 -1.02 8.41
CA PRO A 4 19.95 -0.83 8.45
C PRO A 4 19.18 -2.08 8.89
N GLY A 5 19.72 -3.28 8.68
CA GLY A 5 19.10 -4.53 9.11
C GLY A 5 19.07 -4.75 10.62
N ARG A 6 19.79 -3.93 11.40
CA ARG A 6 19.81 -3.99 12.86
C ARG A 6 18.84 -3.01 13.52
N VAL A 7 18.24 -2.11 12.74
CA VAL A 7 17.28 -1.12 13.25
C VAL A 7 15.87 -1.64 13.02
N ASP A 8 15.06 -1.63 14.08
CA ASP A 8 13.63 -1.84 13.94
C ASP A 8 12.98 -0.58 13.33
N LEU A 9 12.83 -0.59 12.00
CA LEU A 9 12.22 0.52 11.26
C LEU A 9 10.75 0.75 11.64
N ALA A 10 10.05 -0.26 12.16
CA ALA A 10 8.68 -0.08 12.62
C ALA A 10 8.67 0.67 13.96
N ALA A 11 9.51 0.26 14.91
CA ALA A 11 9.65 0.97 16.18
C ALA A 11 10.13 2.43 15.99
N LEU A 12 11.04 2.67 15.05
CA LEU A 12 11.49 4.03 14.72
C LEU A 12 10.38 4.85 14.06
N ALA A 13 9.59 4.24 13.17
CA ALA A 13 8.43 4.91 12.57
C ALA A 13 7.38 5.30 13.62
N ASP A 14 7.11 4.42 14.59
CA ASP A 14 6.19 4.70 15.70
C ASP A 14 6.71 5.84 16.58
N ALA A 15 8.01 5.85 16.89
CA ALA A 15 8.65 6.92 17.66
C ALA A 15 8.60 8.28 16.93
N LEU A 16 8.81 8.30 15.62
CA LEU A 16 8.69 9.50 14.79
C LEU A 16 7.25 10.04 14.75
N ASP A 17 6.25 9.17 14.83
CA ASP A 17 4.84 9.57 14.80
C ASP A 17 4.26 9.95 16.18
N ASP A 18 4.92 9.57 17.26
CA ASP A 18 4.51 9.90 18.62
C ASP A 18 4.85 11.36 18.99
N ARG A 19 3.81 12.13 19.26
CA ARG A 19 3.90 13.55 19.63
C ARG A 19 3.47 13.81 21.07
N SER A 20 3.45 12.76 21.90
CA SER A 20 3.07 12.87 23.31
C SER A 20 4.08 13.75 24.04
N PRO A 21 3.66 14.88 24.65
CA PRO A 21 4.58 15.81 25.28
C PRO A 21 5.24 15.26 26.56
N GLU A 22 4.75 14.12 27.07
CA GLU A 22 5.21 13.47 28.29
C GLU A 22 6.42 12.55 28.05
N VAL A 23 6.79 12.36 26.79
CA VAL A 23 7.67 11.31 26.32
C VAL A 23 8.72 11.88 25.39
N SER A 24 9.95 11.34 25.46
CA SER A 24 10.94 11.54 24.42
C SER A 24 11.50 10.20 23.96
N TRP A 25 11.68 10.08 22.65
CA TRP A 25 12.17 8.85 22.02
C TRP A 25 13.63 9.02 21.61
N TYR A 26 14.40 7.96 21.79
CA TYR A 26 15.81 7.94 21.48
C TYR A 26 16.18 6.67 20.73
N LEU A 27 17.22 6.76 19.89
CA LEU A 27 17.83 5.63 19.21
C LEU A 27 19.26 5.45 19.71
N ASP A 28 19.61 4.21 20.05
CA ASP A 28 20.98 3.79 20.34
C ASP A 28 21.74 3.46 19.04
N PRO A 29 22.77 4.24 18.65
CA PRO A 29 23.54 3.97 17.44
C PRO A 29 24.34 2.67 17.49
N GLY A 30 24.62 2.12 18.67
CA GLY A 30 25.41 0.90 18.82
C GLY A 30 24.59 -0.37 18.58
N SER A 31 23.34 -0.39 19.06
CA SER A 31 22.46 -1.56 18.96
C SER A 31 21.38 -1.44 17.87
N GLY A 32 20.99 -0.21 17.49
CA GLY A 32 19.81 0.06 16.66
C GLY A 32 18.49 0.05 17.45
N ALA A 33 18.55 -0.03 18.78
CA ALA A 33 17.35 -0.04 19.62
C ALA A 33 16.69 1.34 19.70
N VAL A 34 15.36 1.35 19.58
CA VAL A 34 14.52 2.52 19.82
C VAL A 34 13.90 2.39 21.21
N ALA A 35 14.05 3.41 22.03
CA ALA A 35 13.58 3.38 23.40
C ALA A 35 12.94 4.71 23.83
N GLN A 36 11.91 4.56 24.65
CA GLN A 36 11.19 5.63 25.29
C GLN A 36 11.88 6.00 26.61
N LEU A 37 12.19 7.28 26.82
CA LEU A 37 12.67 7.79 28.10
C LEU A 37 11.67 8.80 28.67
N PRO A 38 11.44 8.82 30.00
CA PRO A 38 10.57 9.80 30.65
C PRO A 38 11.05 11.23 30.36
N GLY A 39 10.14 12.16 30.08
CA GLY A 39 10.48 13.57 29.94
C GLY A 39 11.01 14.20 31.24
N GLY A 40 12.11 14.96 31.18
CA GLY A 40 12.73 15.65 32.33
C GLY A 40 14.26 15.48 32.40
N ASP A 41 14.87 15.75 33.57
CA ASP A 41 16.31 15.58 33.88
C ASP A 41 16.78 14.10 33.90
N ALA A 42 16.08 13.20 33.22
CA ALA A 42 16.49 11.81 33.10
C ALA A 42 17.85 11.74 32.39
N ALA A 43 18.81 11.01 32.97
CA ALA A 43 20.13 10.85 32.40
C ALA A 43 20.04 10.05 31.10
N VAL A 44 20.04 10.75 29.97
CA VAL A 44 20.17 10.16 28.64
C VAL A 44 21.65 9.78 28.43
N PRO A 45 21.97 8.56 27.98
CA PRO A 45 23.32 8.23 27.58
C PRO A 45 23.83 9.22 26.51
N ALA A 46 25.07 9.70 26.65
CA ALA A 46 25.61 10.73 25.76
C ALA A 46 25.65 10.33 24.27
N ASP A 47 25.66 9.02 23.99
CA ASP A 47 25.79 8.47 22.65
C ASP A 47 24.43 8.22 21.97
N TRP A 48 23.31 8.46 22.65
CA TRP A 48 21.97 8.22 22.10
C TRP A 48 21.46 9.43 21.31
N VAL A 49 20.75 9.18 20.20
CA VAL A 49 20.24 10.22 19.31
C VAL A 49 18.76 10.46 19.59
N LEU A 50 18.39 11.72 19.86
CA LEU A 50 17.00 12.13 20.02
C LEU A 50 16.24 11.98 18.70
N ILE A 51 15.10 11.29 18.76
CA ILE A 51 14.18 11.16 17.63
C ILE A 51 13.20 12.34 17.67
N GLU A 52 13.40 13.32 16.79
CA GLU A 52 12.48 14.45 16.65
C GLU A 52 11.17 14.00 15.96
N PRO A 53 10.00 14.20 16.59
CA PRO A 53 8.73 13.77 15.99
C PRO A 53 8.40 14.51 14.69
N VAL A 54 7.70 13.82 13.80
CA VAL A 54 7.16 14.36 12.56
C VAL A 54 6.29 15.57 12.86
N THR A 55 6.49 16.63 12.09
CA THR A 55 5.78 17.88 12.32
C THR A 55 4.30 17.75 11.93
N SER A 56 3.44 18.54 12.58
CA SER A 56 2.03 18.63 12.18
C SER A 56 1.83 19.05 10.71
N ARG A 57 2.81 19.73 10.10
CA ARG A 57 2.77 20.10 8.69
C ARG A 57 2.97 18.89 7.78
N GLU A 58 3.89 18.01 8.12
CA GLU A 58 4.14 16.77 7.38
C GLU A 58 2.97 15.80 7.52
N SER A 59 2.43 15.62 8.73
CA SER A 59 1.24 14.79 8.91
C SER A 59 0.02 15.35 8.17
N TYR A 60 -0.11 16.68 8.07
CA TYR A 60 -1.17 17.31 7.27
C TYR A 60 -0.96 17.09 5.77
N ARG A 61 0.29 17.16 5.30
CA ARG A 61 0.64 16.85 3.91
C ARG A 61 0.21 15.44 3.55
N ASP A 62 0.46 14.46 4.42
CA ASP A 62 0.01 13.07 4.19
C ASP A 62 -1.50 12.97 4.05
N MET A 63 -2.25 13.61 4.95
CA MET A 63 -3.71 13.64 4.87
C MET A 63 -4.19 14.28 3.57
N SER A 64 -3.56 15.36 3.12
CA SER A 64 -3.91 16.06 1.89
C SER A 64 -3.59 15.23 0.64
N GLU A 65 -2.39 14.65 0.60
CA GLU A 65 -1.96 13.81 -0.52
C GLU A 65 -2.83 12.57 -0.63
N PHE A 66 -3.02 11.83 0.48
CA PHE A 66 -3.92 10.69 0.52
C PHE A 66 -5.34 11.06 0.04
N THR A 67 -5.91 12.14 0.58
CA THR A 67 -7.26 12.59 0.21
C THR A 67 -7.40 12.84 -1.29
N ALA A 68 -6.37 13.42 -1.92
CA ALA A 68 -6.37 13.69 -3.35
C ALA A 68 -6.39 12.42 -4.22
N GLY A 69 -5.89 11.29 -3.70
CA GLY A 69 -5.84 10.01 -4.41
C GLY A 69 -6.89 8.97 -4.01
N VAL A 70 -7.84 9.32 -3.13
CA VAL A 70 -8.96 8.43 -2.76
C VAL A 70 -9.94 8.28 -3.93
N GLN A 71 -10.04 7.07 -4.48
CA GLN A 71 -10.94 6.73 -5.59
C GLN A 71 -12.42 6.71 -5.18
N HIS A 72 -12.72 6.37 -3.91
CA HIS A 72 -14.10 6.33 -3.42
C HIS A 72 -14.69 7.76 -3.38
N ARG A 73 -15.40 8.17 -4.44
CA ARG A 73 -15.87 9.55 -4.65
C ARG A 73 -16.52 10.21 -3.42
N ARG A 74 -17.42 9.51 -2.73
CA ARG A 74 -18.07 10.05 -1.52
C ARG A 74 -17.09 10.25 -0.37
N ALA A 75 -16.24 9.26 -0.08
CA ALA A 75 -15.22 9.35 0.95
C ALA A 75 -14.21 10.44 0.64
N GLY A 76 -13.68 10.50 -0.60
CA GLY A 76 -12.76 11.55 -1.04
C GLY A 76 -13.34 12.95 -0.84
N ALA A 77 -14.58 13.20 -1.29
CA ALA A 77 -15.24 14.49 -1.10
C ALA A 77 -15.50 14.86 0.37
N LEU A 78 -15.75 13.87 1.25
CA LEU A 78 -15.92 14.10 2.68
C LEU A 78 -14.58 14.35 3.38
N LEU A 79 -13.53 13.62 3.01
CA LEU A 79 -12.18 13.80 3.53
C LEU A 79 -11.61 15.15 3.13
N ASP A 80 -11.84 15.59 1.88
CA ASP A 80 -11.43 16.91 1.36
C ASP A 80 -12.00 18.05 2.22
N ARG A 81 -13.31 17.99 2.51
CA ARG A 81 -13.94 18.94 3.44
C ARG A 81 -13.45 18.77 4.88
N ALA A 82 -13.12 17.54 5.29
CA ALA A 82 -12.69 17.26 6.65
C ALA A 82 -11.32 17.89 6.95
N ILE A 83 -10.41 17.91 5.98
CA ILE A 83 -9.06 18.45 6.14
C ILE A 83 -8.99 19.98 6.12
N ASP A 84 -10.09 20.67 5.79
CA ASP A 84 -10.15 22.13 5.77
C ASP A 84 -10.33 22.77 7.16
N GLY A 85 -9.41 23.64 7.54
CA GLY A 85 -9.53 24.49 8.74
C GLY A 85 -9.25 23.80 10.08
N ARG A 86 -9.62 24.48 11.18
CA ARG A 86 -9.26 24.06 12.55
C ARG A 86 -9.92 22.73 12.91
N GLY A 87 -9.13 21.77 13.39
CA GLY A 87 -9.62 20.44 13.79
C GLY A 87 -9.59 19.38 12.68
N ALA A 88 -8.87 19.65 11.59
CA ALA A 88 -8.67 18.75 10.45
C ALA A 88 -8.36 17.30 10.86
N PHE A 89 -7.33 17.08 11.70
CA PHE A 89 -6.93 15.75 12.16
C PHE A 89 -8.07 14.93 12.77
N ARG A 90 -8.87 15.56 13.63
CA ARG A 90 -9.98 14.88 14.31
C ARG A 90 -11.11 14.57 13.33
N ARG A 91 -11.48 15.52 12.48
CA ARG A 91 -12.53 15.31 11.47
C ARG A 91 -12.14 14.25 10.45
N PHE A 92 -10.91 14.30 9.95
CA PHE A 92 -10.38 13.29 9.03
C PHE A 92 -10.48 11.89 9.62
N LYS A 93 -10.00 11.67 10.84
CA LYS A 93 -10.15 10.39 11.55
C LYS A 93 -11.61 9.99 11.72
N ASN A 94 -12.48 10.92 12.10
CA ASN A 94 -13.91 10.66 12.23
C ASN A 94 -14.54 10.22 10.91
N THR A 95 -14.21 10.88 9.79
CA THR A 95 -14.69 10.51 8.45
C THR A 95 -14.20 9.13 8.05
N LEU A 96 -12.95 8.75 8.36
CA LEU A 96 -12.45 7.41 8.07
C LEU A 96 -13.25 6.31 8.80
N PHE A 97 -13.83 6.56 9.98
CA PHE A 97 -14.69 5.56 10.64
C PHE A 97 -15.98 5.25 9.87
N GLU A 98 -16.43 6.16 9.00
CA GLU A 98 -17.59 5.93 8.13
C GLU A 98 -17.26 5.08 6.91
N PHE A 99 -15.98 4.88 6.59
CA PHE A 99 -15.49 4.16 5.40
C PHE A 99 -14.33 3.22 5.79
N PRO A 100 -14.62 2.03 6.35
CA PRO A 100 -13.60 1.08 6.80
C PRO A 100 -12.51 0.79 5.75
N GLU A 101 -12.90 0.66 4.47
CA GLU A 101 -12.01 0.34 3.37
C GLU A 101 -11.02 1.48 3.09
N VAL A 102 -11.48 2.72 3.16
CA VAL A 102 -10.65 3.93 2.99
C VAL A 102 -9.78 4.17 4.21
N ARG A 103 -10.27 3.83 5.40
CA ARG A 103 -9.47 3.85 6.63
C ARG A 103 -8.29 2.89 6.56
N ASP A 104 -8.51 1.69 6.04
CA ASP A 104 -7.44 0.70 5.92
C ASP A 104 -6.45 1.10 4.80
N GLN A 105 -6.92 1.73 3.73
CA GLN A 105 -6.05 2.40 2.74
C GLN A 105 -5.19 3.48 3.39
N TRP A 106 -5.78 4.33 4.24
CA TRP A 106 -5.06 5.37 4.96
C TRP A 106 -3.96 4.81 5.87
N TYR A 107 -4.26 3.75 6.65
CA TYR A 107 -3.27 3.16 7.53
C TYR A 107 -2.09 2.57 6.75
N ARG A 108 -2.34 1.88 5.63
CA ARG A 108 -1.26 1.36 4.78
C ARG A 108 -0.41 2.47 4.17
N PHE A 109 -1.05 3.52 3.66
CA PHE A 109 -0.37 4.71 3.13
C PHE A 109 0.52 5.35 4.21
N ARG A 110 -0.05 5.58 5.40
CA ARG A 110 0.67 6.19 6.51
C ARG A 110 1.84 5.31 6.96
N ASP A 111 1.64 4.02 7.15
CA ASP A 111 2.69 3.11 7.64
C ASP A 111 3.87 3.02 6.66
N ALA A 112 3.59 2.92 5.35
CA ALA A 112 4.63 2.90 4.33
C ALA A 112 5.43 4.22 4.32
N ARG A 113 4.74 5.36 4.45
CA ARG A 113 5.40 6.66 4.49
C ARG A 113 6.17 6.90 5.80
N SER A 114 5.65 6.48 6.95
CA SER A 114 6.36 6.58 8.23
C SER A 114 7.62 5.71 8.24
N ARG A 115 7.59 4.52 7.63
CA ARG A 115 8.79 3.69 7.42
C ARG A 115 9.81 4.37 6.50
N ARG A 116 9.38 5.02 5.43
CA ARG A 116 10.29 5.78 4.54
C ARG A 116 10.94 6.94 5.28
N ARG A 117 10.17 7.68 6.10
CA ARG A 117 10.71 8.72 6.98
C ARG A 117 11.73 8.18 7.98
N ALA A 118 11.51 6.99 8.53
CA ALA A 118 12.47 6.35 9.41
C ALA A 118 13.83 6.14 8.72
N VAL A 119 13.82 5.70 7.46
CA VAL A 119 15.03 5.54 6.65
C VAL A 119 15.68 6.90 6.34
N ASP A 120 14.89 7.88 5.93
CA ASP A 120 15.38 9.23 5.61
C ASP A 120 15.95 9.92 6.85
N TRP A 121 15.35 9.70 8.03
CA TRP A 121 15.86 10.18 9.31
C TRP A 121 17.20 9.53 9.67
N LEU A 122 17.33 8.21 9.51
CA LEU A 122 18.61 7.50 9.75
C LEU A 122 19.72 8.03 8.83
N ALA A 123 19.40 8.31 7.57
CA ALA A 123 20.35 8.85 6.61
C ALA A 123 20.74 10.30 6.98
N ALA A 124 19.75 11.15 7.29
CA ALA A 124 19.97 12.54 7.68
C ALA A 124 20.77 12.68 8.99
N ALA A 125 20.56 11.76 9.94
CA ALA A 125 21.33 11.67 11.18
C ALA A 125 22.75 11.10 10.98
N GLY A 126 23.12 10.68 9.76
CA GLY A 126 24.42 10.08 9.44
C GLY A 126 24.61 8.68 10.05
N LEU A 127 23.52 8.02 10.44
CA LEU A 127 23.55 6.71 11.09
C LEU A 127 23.77 5.59 10.08
N ILE A 128 23.21 5.71 8.88
CA ILE A 128 23.41 4.77 7.75
C ILE A 128 24.06 5.50 6.57
N SER A 129 24.69 4.78 5.62
CA SER A 129 25.14 5.44 4.38
C SER A 129 23.99 5.73 3.43
N GLU A 130 24.19 6.70 2.53
CA GLU A 130 23.27 6.98 1.44
C GLU A 130 23.04 5.76 0.53
N ALA A 131 24.07 4.93 0.31
CA ALA A 131 23.95 3.70 -0.46
C ALA A 131 23.06 2.66 0.25
N ASP A 132 23.18 2.56 1.58
CA ASP A 132 22.34 1.68 2.38
C ASP A 132 20.90 2.19 2.42
N ALA A 133 20.71 3.49 2.62
CA ALA A 133 19.42 4.16 2.59
C ALA A 133 18.71 3.92 1.25
N GLU A 134 19.41 4.06 0.13
CA GLU A 134 18.84 3.81 -1.20
C GLU A 134 18.37 2.38 -1.38
N ARG A 135 19.15 1.39 -0.93
CA ARG A 135 18.72 -0.02 -0.98
C ARG A 135 17.45 -0.27 -0.17
N VAL A 136 17.30 0.41 0.97
CA VAL A 136 16.09 0.30 1.79
C VAL A 136 14.92 1.05 1.15
N ARG A 137 15.13 2.24 0.58
CA ARG A 137 14.10 2.99 -0.16
C ARG A 137 13.57 2.24 -1.39
N VAL A 138 14.43 1.50 -2.09
CA VAL A 138 14.00 0.61 -3.19
C VAL A 138 13.09 -0.52 -2.68
N ARG A 139 13.35 -1.04 -1.47
CA ARG A 139 12.48 -2.04 -0.82
C ARG A 139 11.21 -1.45 -0.22
N HIS A 140 11.25 -0.16 0.13
CA HIS A 140 10.17 0.60 0.76
C HIS A 140 9.92 1.90 -0.02
N PRO A 141 9.32 1.82 -1.21
CA PRO A 141 9.00 3.01 -2.01
C PRO A 141 8.02 3.93 -1.27
N ASP A 142 8.03 5.23 -1.61
CA ASP A 142 7.02 6.17 -1.10
C ASP A 142 5.69 5.71 -1.66
N PRO A 143 4.67 5.46 -0.82
CA PRO A 143 3.36 5.09 -1.32
C PRO A 143 2.83 6.22 -2.20
N ASP A 144 2.39 5.88 -3.40
CA ASP A 144 1.63 6.82 -4.21
C ASP A 144 0.24 6.99 -3.55
N PRO A 145 -0.16 8.21 -3.17
CA PRO A 145 -1.49 8.44 -2.63
C PRO A 145 -2.58 8.16 -3.66
N SER A 146 -2.26 8.26 -4.95
CA SER A 146 -3.12 7.70 -5.99
C SER A 146 -3.17 6.21 -5.73
N ASN A 147 -4.32 5.75 -5.24
CA ASN A 147 -4.68 4.37 -5.46
C ASN A 147 -4.81 4.32 -6.99
N GLU A 148 -3.72 3.98 -7.68
CA GLU A 148 -3.77 3.49 -9.05
C GLU A 148 -4.96 2.53 -9.06
N ASP A 149 -5.84 2.63 -10.05
CA ASP A 149 -6.89 1.62 -10.20
C ASP A 149 -6.14 0.28 -10.32
N VAL A 150 -5.95 -0.43 -9.20
CA VAL A 150 -5.03 -1.57 -9.10
C VAL A 150 -5.44 -2.62 -10.12
N PRO A 151 -6.75 -2.92 -10.31
CA PRO A 151 -7.19 -3.69 -11.46
C PRO A 151 -6.67 -3.16 -12.80
N ALA A 152 -6.79 -1.86 -13.08
CA ALA A 152 -6.29 -1.26 -14.32
C ALA A 152 -4.75 -1.30 -14.47
N ALA A 153 -4.00 -1.04 -13.41
CA ALA A 153 -2.55 -1.12 -13.40
C ALA A 153 -2.06 -2.55 -13.67
N VAL A 154 -2.70 -3.54 -13.03
CA VAL A 154 -2.46 -4.95 -13.31
C VAL A 154 -2.84 -5.26 -14.76
N ALA A 155 -3.96 -4.74 -15.26
CA ALA A 155 -4.39 -4.95 -16.63
C ALA A 155 -3.40 -4.38 -17.66
N ASP A 156 -2.82 -3.20 -17.42
CA ASP A 156 -1.81 -2.60 -18.30
C ASP A 156 -0.52 -3.43 -18.34
N ASP A 157 -0.06 -3.92 -17.19
CA ASP A 157 1.11 -4.82 -17.15
C ASP A 157 0.80 -6.19 -17.78
N LEU A 158 -0.43 -6.70 -17.65
CA LEU A 158 -0.87 -7.91 -18.36
C LEU A 158 -0.90 -7.70 -19.88
N VAL A 159 -1.28 -6.51 -20.35
CA VAL A 159 -1.20 -6.15 -21.78
C VAL A 159 0.26 -6.21 -22.24
N ALA A 160 1.20 -5.70 -21.45
CA ALA A 160 2.63 -5.78 -21.77
C ALA A 160 3.16 -7.22 -21.76
N HIS A 161 2.69 -8.05 -20.81
CA HIS A 161 3.12 -9.45 -20.66
C HIS A 161 2.62 -10.36 -21.79
N TYR A 162 1.33 -10.29 -22.10
CA TYR A 162 0.67 -11.21 -23.05
C TYR A 162 0.51 -10.66 -24.46
N GLY A 163 0.57 -9.33 -24.63
CA GLY A 163 0.41 -8.68 -25.92
C GLY A 163 -0.91 -9.07 -26.60
N PRO A 164 -0.89 -9.48 -27.90
CA PRO A 164 -2.09 -9.85 -28.64
C PRO A 164 -2.88 -11.03 -28.07
N ARG A 165 -2.24 -11.87 -27.24
CA ARG A 165 -2.89 -13.03 -26.62
C ARG A 165 -3.85 -12.60 -25.50
N LEU A 166 -3.69 -11.42 -24.92
CA LEU A 166 -4.66 -10.89 -23.94
C LEU A 166 -5.86 -10.31 -24.67
N ARG A 167 -7.04 -10.91 -24.45
CA ARG A 167 -8.29 -10.46 -25.07
C ARG A 167 -9.03 -9.45 -24.21
N GLN A 168 -9.09 -9.70 -22.89
CA GLN A 168 -9.74 -8.80 -21.93
C GLN A 168 -9.31 -9.13 -20.50
N VAL A 169 -9.42 -8.12 -19.63
CA VAL A 169 -9.27 -8.26 -18.18
C VAL A 169 -10.56 -7.77 -17.53
N LEU A 170 -11.14 -8.62 -16.69
CA LEU A 170 -12.39 -8.32 -15.99
C LEU A 170 -12.17 -8.40 -14.49
N LEU A 171 -12.72 -7.44 -13.75
CA LEU A 171 -12.78 -7.47 -12.29
C LEU A 171 -14.07 -8.17 -11.88
N PHE A 172 -14.00 -9.15 -11.00
CA PHE A 172 -15.18 -9.80 -10.43
C PHE A 172 -15.09 -9.88 -8.90
N GLY A 173 -16.11 -10.46 -8.25
CA GLY A 173 -16.15 -10.56 -6.79
C GLY A 173 -16.44 -9.23 -6.08
N SER A 174 -15.99 -9.14 -4.83
CA SER A 174 -16.36 -8.06 -3.90
C SER A 174 -15.97 -6.66 -4.40
N TRP A 175 -14.81 -6.55 -5.06
CA TRP A 175 -14.34 -5.29 -5.62
C TRP A 175 -15.16 -4.85 -6.86
N ALA A 176 -15.75 -5.80 -7.61
CA ALA A 176 -16.64 -5.49 -8.73
C ALA A 176 -18.02 -4.98 -8.26
N SER A 177 -18.53 -5.49 -7.14
CA SER A 177 -19.81 -5.04 -6.56
C SER A 177 -19.69 -3.73 -5.76
N GLY A 178 -18.47 -3.27 -5.48
CA GLY A 178 -18.20 -2.11 -4.63
C GLY A 178 -18.27 -2.40 -3.13
N GLU A 179 -18.37 -3.67 -2.74
CA GLU A 179 -18.36 -4.13 -1.34
C GLU A 179 -16.97 -4.64 -0.90
N GLY A 180 -15.96 -4.54 -1.78
CA GLY A 180 -14.60 -5.02 -1.54
C GLY A 180 -13.88 -4.23 -0.46
N SER A 181 -13.14 -4.95 0.38
CA SER A 181 -12.29 -4.42 1.45
C SER A 181 -10.84 -4.86 1.28
N VAL A 182 -9.92 -4.30 2.08
CA VAL A 182 -8.50 -4.71 2.05
C VAL A 182 -8.27 -6.18 2.42
N GLU A 183 -9.21 -6.79 3.14
CA GLU A 183 -9.18 -8.22 3.50
C GLU A 183 -9.65 -9.09 2.33
N SER A 184 -10.38 -8.50 1.39
CA SER A 184 -10.87 -9.18 0.19
C SER A 184 -9.83 -9.10 -0.91
N ALA A 185 -9.57 -10.22 -1.58
CA ALA A 185 -8.71 -10.21 -2.76
C ALA A 185 -9.37 -9.43 -3.91
N ILE A 186 -8.56 -8.73 -4.70
CA ILE A 186 -8.96 -8.25 -6.02
C ILE A 186 -8.94 -9.47 -6.95
N ASP A 187 -10.12 -9.90 -7.41
CA ASP A 187 -10.24 -11.07 -8.26
C ASP A 187 -10.34 -10.66 -9.74
N LEU A 188 -9.35 -11.07 -10.53
CA LEU A 188 -9.27 -10.74 -11.96
C LEU A 188 -9.53 -11.97 -12.83
N LEU A 189 -10.49 -11.87 -13.75
CA LEU A 189 -10.67 -12.84 -14.82
C LEU A 189 -9.81 -12.41 -16.01
N VAL A 190 -8.79 -13.19 -16.33
CA VAL A 190 -7.81 -12.88 -17.38
C VAL A 190 -8.10 -13.75 -18.59
N VAL A 191 -8.62 -13.12 -19.63
CA VAL A 191 -9.15 -13.84 -20.79
C VAL A 191 -8.11 -13.83 -21.89
N LEU A 192 -7.65 -15.02 -22.22
CA LEU A 192 -6.59 -15.23 -23.19
C LEU A 192 -7.16 -15.82 -24.48
N ASP A 193 -6.50 -15.51 -25.57
CA ASP A 193 -6.72 -16.14 -26.86
C ASP A 193 -6.34 -17.62 -26.78
N ASP A 194 -7.30 -18.48 -27.14
CA ASP A 194 -7.21 -19.94 -27.07
C ASP A 194 -7.42 -20.60 -28.44
N GLU A 195 -7.29 -19.84 -29.54
CA GLU A 195 -7.40 -20.36 -30.92
C GLU A 195 -6.37 -21.45 -31.23
N GLN A 196 -5.17 -21.36 -30.64
CA GLN A 196 -4.06 -22.28 -30.88
C GLN A 196 -4.04 -23.47 -29.90
N GLY A 197 -4.92 -23.47 -28.91
CA GLY A 197 -5.00 -24.52 -27.90
C GLY A 197 -5.65 -24.02 -26.59
N PRO A 198 -6.15 -24.94 -25.75
CA PRO A 198 -6.79 -24.58 -24.49
C PRO A 198 -5.81 -23.88 -23.55
N VAL A 199 -6.32 -22.93 -22.78
CA VAL A 199 -5.58 -22.28 -21.70
C VAL A 199 -5.43 -23.27 -20.54
N ASP A 200 -4.20 -23.49 -20.07
CA ASP A 200 -3.94 -24.21 -18.80
C ASP A 200 -3.85 -23.17 -17.67
N PRO A 201 -4.84 -23.09 -16.77
CA PRO A 201 -4.85 -22.10 -15.71
C PRO A 201 -3.61 -22.16 -14.80
N TRP A 202 -3.07 -23.36 -14.53
CA TRP A 202 -1.90 -23.51 -13.65
C TRP A 202 -0.62 -23.05 -14.32
N GLN A 203 -0.49 -23.27 -15.63
CA GLN A 203 0.63 -22.74 -16.38
C GLN A 203 0.59 -21.22 -16.43
N GLU A 204 -0.59 -20.66 -16.73
CA GLU A 204 -0.74 -19.21 -16.84
C GLU A 204 -0.55 -18.52 -15.49
N LEU A 205 -1.13 -19.04 -14.40
CA LEU A 205 -0.89 -18.50 -13.06
C LEU A 205 0.60 -18.41 -12.70
N ARG A 206 1.39 -19.43 -13.06
CA ARG A 206 2.85 -19.39 -12.88
C ARG A 206 3.54 -18.33 -13.74
N ALA A 207 3.02 -18.05 -14.93
CA ALA A 207 3.59 -17.04 -15.83
C ALA A 207 3.34 -15.61 -15.32
N MET A 208 2.21 -15.37 -14.66
CA MET A 208 1.84 -14.06 -14.10
C MET A 208 2.29 -13.86 -12.64
N ASP A 209 2.83 -14.88 -11.97
CA ASP A 209 3.13 -14.87 -10.53
C ASP A 209 3.96 -13.65 -10.10
N ASP A 210 5.08 -13.40 -10.78
CA ASP A 210 5.96 -12.26 -10.46
C ASP A 210 5.24 -10.91 -10.62
N LEU A 211 4.38 -10.78 -11.63
CA LEU A 211 3.60 -9.57 -11.92
C LEU A 211 2.52 -9.35 -10.85
N LEU A 212 1.72 -10.37 -10.55
CA LEU A 212 0.67 -10.29 -9.53
C LEU A 212 1.27 -10.05 -8.15
N TRP A 213 2.42 -10.67 -7.86
CA TRP A 213 3.13 -10.47 -6.61
C TRP A 213 3.71 -9.06 -6.48
N LEU A 214 4.24 -8.49 -7.56
CA LEU A 214 4.69 -7.10 -7.57
C LEU A 214 3.55 -6.14 -7.20
N HIS A 215 2.40 -6.27 -7.85
CA HIS A 215 1.23 -5.44 -7.56
C HIS A 215 0.67 -5.69 -6.16
N THR A 216 0.68 -6.93 -5.69
CA THR A 216 0.27 -7.27 -4.31
C THR A 216 1.16 -6.57 -3.29
N ARG A 217 2.49 -6.57 -3.51
CA ARG A 217 3.43 -5.89 -2.62
C ARG A 217 3.33 -4.37 -2.68
N ARG A 218 3.12 -3.80 -3.87
CA ARG A 218 3.02 -2.34 -4.06
C ARG A 218 1.73 -1.77 -3.51
N SER A 219 0.61 -2.45 -3.78
CA SER A 219 -0.72 -2.01 -3.34
C SER A 219 -1.05 -2.44 -1.91
N GLY A 220 -0.39 -3.50 -1.41
CA GLY A 220 -0.75 -4.17 -0.17
C GLY A 220 -2.13 -4.84 -0.21
N LEU A 221 -2.72 -5.04 -1.39
CA LEU A 221 -3.97 -5.77 -1.61
C LEU A 221 -3.63 -7.14 -2.19
N THR A 222 -4.26 -8.19 -1.68
CA THR A 222 -4.14 -9.51 -2.29
C THR A 222 -4.76 -9.46 -3.68
N ILE A 223 -4.02 -9.84 -4.71
CA ILE A 223 -4.54 -9.93 -6.07
C ILE A 223 -4.59 -11.41 -6.45
N SER A 224 -5.76 -11.84 -6.90
CA SER A 224 -5.98 -13.17 -7.44
C SER A 224 -6.30 -13.05 -8.93
N ALA A 225 -5.93 -14.06 -9.70
CA ALA A 225 -6.27 -14.14 -11.10
C ALA A 225 -6.89 -15.50 -11.44
N LEU A 226 -7.80 -15.51 -12.40
CA LEU A 226 -8.36 -16.70 -13.00
C LEU A 226 -8.14 -16.61 -14.52
N PRO A 227 -7.10 -17.29 -15.06
CA PRO A 227 -6.88 -17.37 -16.49
C PRO A 227 -7.94 -18.26 -17.14
N VAL A 228 -8.52 -17.81 -18.25
CA VAL A 228 -9.58 -18.52 -18.97
C VAL A 228 -9.44 -18.28 -20.47
N GLY A 229 -9.74 -19.30 -21.27
CA GLY A 229 -9.79 -19.19 -22.72
C GLY A 229 -10.99 -18.38 -23.21
N GLN A 230 -10.85 -17.67 -24.33
CA GLN A 230 -11.94 -16.91 -24.93
C GLN A 230 -13.15 -17.79 -25.27
N GLN A 231 -12.93 -19.00 -25.79
CA GLN A 231 -14.02 -19.94 -26.10
C GLN A 231 -14.67 -20.49 -24.83
N GLU A 232 -13.88 -20.75 -23.80
CA GLU A 232 -14.37 -21.20 -22.49
C GLU A 232 -15.27 -20.12 -21.85
N LEU A 233 -14.86 -18.85 -21.85
CA LEU A 233 -15.69 -17.78 -21.31
C LEU A 233 -17.02 -17.62 -22.07
N ALA A 234 -17.02 -17.87 -23.39
CA ALA A 234 -18.23 -17.82 -24.20
C ALA A 234 -19.22 -18.91 -23.80
N ARG A 235 -18.73 -20.11 -23.44
CA ARG A 235 -19.53 -21.28 -23.03
C ARG A 235 -18.95 -21.92 -21.76
N PRO A 236 -19.10 -21.27 -20.60
CA PRO A 236 -18.41 -21.67 -19.39
C PRO A 236 -19.05 -22.92 -18.79
N GLY A 237 -18.22 -23.93 -18.52
CA GLY A 237 -18.60 -25.12 -17.76
C GLY A 237 -18.25 -25.01 -16.27
N ASP A 238 -17.26 -24.18 -15.93
CA ASP A 238 -16.82 -23.94 -14.55
C ASP A 238 -17.78 -22.97 -13.82
N PRO A 239 -18.34 -23.35 -12.66
CA PRO A 239 -19.22 -22.49 -11.86
C PRO A 239 -18.60 -21.14 -11.47
N THR A 240 -17.29 -21.08 -11.26
CA THR A 240 -16.54 -19.87 -10.93
C THR A 240 -16.54 -18.91 -12.11
N VAL A 241 -16.29 -19.42 -13.32
CA VAL A 241 -16.30 -18.63 -14.55
C VAL A 241 -17.72 -18.15 -14.87
N ILE A 242 -18.74 -18.99 -14.63
CA ILE A 242 -20.15 -18.60 -14.76
C ILE A 242 -20.48 -17.41 -13.85
N ARG A 243 -20.11 -17.49 -12.56
CA ARG A 243 -20.34 -16.42 -11.59
C ARG A 243 -19.59 -15.16 -11.97
N ALA A 244 -18.28 -15.29 -12.20
CA ALA A 244 -17.40 -14.18 -12.56
C ALA A 244 -17.96 -13.43 -13.79
N ARG A 245 -18.35 -14.15 -14.84
CA ARG A 245 -18.94 -13.55 -16.05
C ARG A 245 -20.22 -12.77 -15.79
N ALA A 246 -21.05 -13.18 -14.83
CA ALA A 246 -22.33 -12.55 -14.55
C ALA A 246 -22.19 -11.21 -13.81
N GLU A 247 -21.18 -11.09 -12.95
CA GLU A 247 -20.95 -9.92 -12.08
C GLU A 247 -19.78 -9.03 -12.52
N ALA A 248 -18.98 -9.49 -13.47
CA ALA A 248 -17.75 -8.85 -13.87
C ALA A 248 -17.95 -7.43 -14.43
N VAL A 249 -17.05 -6.53 -14.02
CA VAL A 249 -16.86 -5.21 -14.64
C VAL A 249 -15.62 -5.25 -15.50
N ARG A 250 -15.73 -4.72 -16.72
CA ARG A 250 -14.59 -4.67 -17.65
C ARG A 250 -13.57 -3.63 -17.19
N VAL A 251 -12.33 -4.08 -17.05
CA VAL A 251 -11.17 -3.24 -16.76
C VAL A 251 -10.45 -2.88 -18.06
N ARG A 252 -10.25 -3.87 -18.94
CA ARG A 252 -9.57 -3.70 -20.24
C ARG A 252 -10.17 -4.56 -21.35
#